data_AF-A0A314Z6Z3-F1
#
_entry.id   AF-A0A314Z6Z3-F1
#
_cell.length_a   1.000
_cell.length_b   1.000
_cell.length_c   1.000
_cell.angle_alpha   90.00
_cell.angle_beta   90.00
_cell.angle_gamma   90.00
#
_symmetry.space_group_name_H-M   'P 1'
#
loop_
_entity.id
_entity.type
_entity.pdbx_description
1 polymer ?
#
loop_
_entity_poly.entity_id
_entity_poly.type
_entity_poly.pdbx_seq_one_letter_code
_entity_poly.pdbx_strand_id
1 'polypeptide(L)'
;MINEWERLVSKEGACELDVWPCLQTLSADVISLAAFGSSYQEGRKIFQLLREQEKFFTTAIQSVYIPGSRFLPTKQNKKMKKIYEEVRVLLKGIINKREEAMKLGEASKHDLLGILMEYSLKEIREHGNDRNTGMSLEDVIEECKLFYLAGQETTSVLLVWAMVLLSQNQNWQARTREEVLQVFESYPPTYDALRHLKVVTMVLLEVLRLYPAAVELPRTSRKKTPAGVDVSIHIMLAHHDKELWGEDADEFKPERFSEGVAKATKNQFAYFPLGAGPRICIDFATLHL
;
A
#
# COMPACT_ATOMS: atom_id res chain seq x y z
N MET A 1 -5.77 -19.11 1.52
CA MET A 1 -4.82 -19.04 0.38
C MET A 1 -3.98 -20.31 0.30
N ILE A 2 -3.10 -20.59 1.28
CA ILE A 2 -2.19 -21.76 1.24
C ILE A 2 -2.93 -23.09 1.04
N ASN A 3 -4.00 -23.37 1.81
CA ASN A 3 -4.80 -24.59 1.63
C ASN A 3 -5.38 -24.75 0.21
N GLU A 4 -5.67 -23.63 -0.48
CA GLU A 4 -6.16 -23.68 -1.86
C GLU A 4 -5.04 -24.07 -2.82
N TRP A 5 -3.83 -23.53 -2.60
CA TRP A 5 -2.64 -23.92 -3.37
C TRP A 5 -2.28 -25.39 -3.15
N GLU A 6 -2.33 -25.88 -1.90
CA GLU A 6 -2.11 -27.30 -1.56
C GLU A 6 -3.14 -28.20 -2.26
N ARG A 7 -4.40 -27.77 -2.35
CA ARG A 7 -5.45 -28.51 -3.07
C ARG A 7 -5.19 -28.60 -4.58
N LEU A 8 -4.59 -27.57 -5.17
CA LEU A 8 -4.20 -27.59 -6.59
C LEU A 8 -3.01 -28.53 -6.81
N VAL A 9 -1.98 -28.43 -5.97
CA VAL A 9 -0.76 -29.25 -6.05
C VAL A 9 -1.05 -30.73 -5.78
N SER A 10 -1.89 -31.05 -4.78
CA SER A 10 -2.22 -32.45 -4.40
C SER A 10 -2.93 -33.26 -5.48
N LYS A 11 -3.50 -32.61 -6.51
CA LYS A 11 -4.11 -33.30 -7.65
C LYS A 11 -3.11 -33.78 -8.71
N GLU A 12 -2.03 -33.02 -8.91
CA GLU A 12 -1.12 -33.20 -10.06
C GLU A 12 0.36 -33.38 -9.66
N GLY A 13 0.68 -33.32 -8.37
CA GLY A 13 2.05 -33.39 -7.84
C GLY A 13 2.83 -32.09 -7.96
N ALA A 14 2.58 -31.30 -9.00
CA ALA A 14 3.01 -29.91 -9.18
C ALA A 14 2.00 -29.16 -10.05
N CYS A 15 1.86 -27.84 -9.89
CA CYS A 15 1.02 -27.01 -10.75
C CYS A 15 1.65 -25.62 -10.95
N GLU A 16 1.46 -25.05 -12.14
CA GLU A 16 1.79 -23.64 -12.40
C GLU A 16 0.63 -22.76 -11.93
N LEU A 17 0.94 -21.68 -11.20
CA LEU A 17 -0.06 -20.80 -10.61
C LEU A 17 0.36 -19.33 -10.74
N ASP A 18 -0.53 -18.50 -11.26
CA ASP A 18 -0.42 -17.05 -11.11
C ASP A 18 -0.81 -16.65 -9.68
N VAL A 19 0.19 -16.30 -8.88
CA VAL A 19 0.04 -15.94 -7.47
C VAL A 19 -0.38 -14.48 -7.26
N TRP A 20 -0.24 -13.60 -8.26
CA TRP A 20 -0.51 -12.16 -8.09
C TRP A 20 -1.97 -11.91 -7.66
N PRO A 21 -3.01 -12.50 -8.31
CA PRO A 21 -4.40 -12.32 -7.87
C PRO A 21 -4.65 -12.79 -6.43
N CYS A 22 -3.92 -13.82 -5.98
CA CYS A 22 -4.00 -14.32 -4.61
C CYS A 22 -3.41 -13.30 -3.63
N LEU A 23 -2.26 -12.73 -3.95
CA LEU A 23 -1.61 -11.69 -3.14
C LEU A 23 -2.45 -10.40 -3.08
N GLN A 24 -3.04 -9.98 -4.20
CA GLN A 24 -3.99 -8.87 -4.21
C GLN A 24 -5.18 -9.13 -3.29
N THR A 25 -5.73 -10.34 -3.31
CA THR A 25 -6.83 -10.71 -2.41
C THR A 25 -6.37 -10.69 -0.95
N LEU A 26 -5.21 -11.27 -0.64
CA LEU A 26 -4.63 -11.26 0.70
C LEU A 26 -4.44 -9.83 1.23
N SER A 27 -3.81 -8.94 0.45
CA SER A 27 -3.60 -7.55 0.85
C SER A 27 -4.92 -6.79 0.99
N ALA A 28 -5.91 -7.09 0.14
CA ALA A 28 -7.26 -6.54 0.24
C ALA A 28 -7.98 -7.01 1.52
N ASP A 29 -7.87 -8.29 1.89
CA ASP A 29 -8.41 -8.83 3.14
C ASP A 29 -7.78 -8.12 4.35
N VAL A 30 -6.45 -8.00 4.37
CA VAL A 30 -5.72 -7.36 5.48
C VAL A 30 -6.12 -5.90 5.66
N ILE A 31 -6.17 -5.10 4.58
CA ILE A 31 -6.56 -3.69 4.71
C ILE A 31 -8.05 -3.53 5.04
N SER A 32 -8.92 -4.42 4.55
CA SER A 32 -10.36 -4.41 4.93
C SER A 32 -10.52 -4.65 6.43
N LEU A 33 -9.78 -5.61 6.98
CA LEU A 33 -9.81 -5.91 8.41
C LEU A 33 -9.21 -4.77 9.24
N ALA A 34 -8.03 -4.28 8.87
CA ALA A 34 -7.31 -3.27 9.62
C ALA A 34 -8.00 -1.89 9.59
N ALA A 35 -8.46 -1.45 8.42
CA ALA A 35 -9.04 -0.12 8.25
C ALA A 35 -10.56 -0.07 8.48
N PHE A 36 -11.28 -1.17 8.28
CA PHE A 36 -12.75 -1.16 8.27
C PHE A 36 -13.40 -2.22 9.17
N GLY A 37 -12.60 -3.09 9.79
CA GLY A 37 -13.11 -4.19 10.61
C GLY A 37 -14.03 -5.13 9.83
N SER A 38 -13.88 -5.19 8.51
CA SER A 38 -14.71 -5.93 7.56
C SER A 38 -13.90 -6.94 6.76
N SER A 39 -14.57 -7.89 6.12
CA SER A 39 -13.91 -8.82 5.20
C SER A 39 -13.76 -8.22 3.80
N TYR A 40 -12.78 -8.69 3.03
CA TYR A 40 -12.71 -8.38 1.60
C TYR A 40 -13.99 -8.69 0.84
N GLN A 41 -14.79 -9.67 1.28
CA GLN A 41 -16.05 -9.97 0.61
C GLN A 41 -16.99 -8.76 0.60
N GLU A 42 -16.96 -7.94 1.65
CA GLU A 42 -17.73 -6.70 1.75
C GLU A 42 -17.16 -5.60 0.85
N GLY A 43 -15.84 -5.50 0.73
CA GLY A 43 -15.13 -4.51 -0.09
C GLY A 43 -14.85 -4.94 -1.54
N ARG A 44 -15.13 -6.20 -1.92
CA ARG A 44 -14.64 -6.82 -3.18
C ARG A 44 -14.94 -5.98 -4.40
N LYS A 45 -16.16 -5.46 -4.48
CA LYS A 45 -16.59 -4.63 -5.61
C LYS A 45 -15.84 -3.30 -5.66
N ILE A 46 -15.56 -2.69 -4.50
CA ILE A 46 -14.75 -1.47 -4.38
C ILE A 46 -13.35 -1.74 -4.93
N PHE A 47 -12.68 -2.80 -4.48
CA PHE A 47 -11.33 -3.16 -4.96
C PHE A 47 -11.26 -3.44 -6.46
N GLN A 48 -12.29 -4.11 -7.02
CA GLN A 48 -12.38 -4.32 -8.47
C GLN A 48 -12.48 -2.99 -9.24
N LEU A 49 -13.32 -2.08 -8.76
CA LEU A 49 -13.51 -0.76 -9.34
C LEU A 49 -12.24 0.12 -9.20
N LEU A 50 -11.54 0.04 -8.07
CA LEU A 50 -10.29 0.76 -7.83
C LEU A 50 -9.15 0.28 -8.74
N ARG A 51 -9.01 -1.03 -8.94
CA ARG A 51 -8.05 -1.57 -9.93
C ARG A 51 -8.37 -1.16 -11.36
N GLU A 52 -9.65 -1.03 -11.68
CA GLU A 52 -10.06 -0.52 -12.99
C GLU A 52 -9.74 0.98 -13.13
N GLN A 53 -9.91 1.76 -12.06
CA GLN A 53 -9.51 3.16 -11.99
C GLN A 53 -8.01 3.35 -12.17
N GLU A 54 -7.20 2.51 -11.53
CA GLU A 54 -5.74 2.53 -11.62
C GLU A 54 -5.24 2.38 -13.07
N LYS A 55 -5.81 1.45 -13.85
CA LYS A 55 -5.43 1.27 -15.27
C LYS A 55 -5.59 2.55 -16.09
N PHE A 56 -6.66 3.30 -15.84
CA PHE A 56 -6.90 4.58 -16.48
C PHE A 56 -5.94 5.66 -15.99
N PHE A 57 -5.60 5.65 -14.70
CA PHE A 57 -4.63 6.56 -14.11
C PHE A 57 -3.23 6.35 -14.69
N THR A 58 -2.76 5.11 -14.76
CA THR A 58 -1.46 4.77 -15.38
C THR A 58 -1.39 5.21 -16.83
N THR A 59 -2.45 4.96 -17.61
CA THR A 59 -2.54 5.41 -19.00
C THR A 59 -2.49 6.95 -19.09
N ALA A 60 -3.16 7.65 -18.18
CA ALA A 60 -3.19 9.11 -18.15
C ALA A 60 -1.84 9.72 -17.79
N ILE A 61 -1.10 9.14 -16.84
CA ILE A 61 0.26 9.57 -16.47
C ILE A 61 1.23 9.40 -17.65
N GLN A 62 1.11 8.29 -18.39
CA GLN A 62 1.96 7.99 -19.53
C GLN A 62 1.58 8.78 -20.80
N SER A 63 0.49 9.53 -20.77
CA SER A 63 -0.01 10.32 -21.90
C SER A 63 0.40 11.78 -21.80
N VAL A 64 0.40 12.48 -22.95
CA VAL A 64 0.60 13.94 -22.98
C VAL A 64 -0.54 14.61 -22.22
N TYR A 65 -0.20 15.40 -21.20
CA TYR A 65 -1.17 16.19 -20.48
C TYR A 65 -1.75 17.29 -21.38
N ILE A 66 -3.03 17.15 -21.73
CA ILE A 66 -3.79 18.18 -22.45
C ILE A 66 -4.73 18.85 -21.45
N PRO A 67 -4.54 20.13 -21.11
CA PRO A 67 -5.43 20.87 -20.21
C PRO A 67 -6.90 20.74 -20.62
N GLY A 68 -7.76 20.43 -19.66
CA GLY A 68 -9.21 20.29 -19.89
C GLY A 68 -9.66 18.97 -20.53
N SER A 69 -8.75 18.12 -21.00
CA SER A 69 -9.08 16.81 -21.60
C SER A 69 -9.90 15.91 -20.66
N ARG A 70 -9.72 16.03 -19.34
CA ARG A 70 -10.51 15.33 -18.31
C ARG A 70 -12.01 15.64 -18.34
N PHE A 71 -12.41 16.77 -18.90
CA PHE A 71 -13.80 17.20 -18.99
C PHE A 71 -14.47 16.78 -20.30
N LEU A 72 -13.69 16.29 -21.27
CA LEU A 72 -14.23 15.81 -22.55
C LEU A 72 -15.02 14.51 -22.33
N PRO A 73 -16.15 14.31 -23.02
CA PRO A 73 -17.02 13.14 -22.84
C PRO A 73 -16.47 11.87 -23.52
N THR A 74 -15.18 11.59 -23.38
CA THR A 74 -14.53 10.38 -23.91
C THR A 74 -15.07 9.13 -23.22
N LYS A 75 -14.93 7.96 -23.87
CA LYS A 75 -15.34 6.68 -23.27
C LYS A 75 -14.64 6.44 -21.93
N GLN A 76 -13.36 6.78 -21.83
CA GLN A 76 -12.55 6.68 -20.62
C GLN A 76 -13.05 7.62 -19.51
N ASN A 77 -13.27 8.90 -19.81
CA ASN A 77 -13.72 9.87 -18.80
C ASN A 77 -15.13 9.54 -18.27
N LYS A 78 -16.05 9.11 -19.15
CA LYS A 78 -17.39 8.65 -18.74
C LYS A 78 -17.29 7.43 -17.81
N LYS A 79 -16.41 6.48 -18.15
CA LYS A 79 -16.19 5.28 -17.34
C LYS A 79 -15.56 5.60 -15.99
N MET A 80 -14.54 6.48 -15.96
CA MET A 80 -13.93 6.97 -14.72
C MET A 80 -14.94 7.66 -13.80
N LYS A 81 -15.82 8.50 -14.36
CA LYS A 81 -16.90 9.14 -13.62
C LYS A 81 -17.88 8.12 -13.03
N LYS A 82 -18.30 7.12 -13.82
CA LYS A 82 -19.17 6.04 -13.33
C LYS A 82 -18.52 5.23 -12.21
N ILE A 83 -17.26 4.86 -12.37
CA ILE A 83 -16.49 4.14 -11.34
C ILE A 83 -16.42 4.96 -10.05
N TYR A 84 -16.12 6.26 -10.16
CA TYR A 84 -16.08 7.17 -9.01
C TYR A 84 -17.43 7.22 -8.27
N GLU A 85 -18.53 7.40 -9.00
CA GLU A 85 -19.88 7.41 -8.42
C GLU A 85 -20.24 6.07 -7.74
N GLU A 86 -19.90 4.94 -8.36
CA GLU A 86 -20.18 3.61 -7.82
C GLU A 86 -19.36 3.31 -6.55
N VAL A 87 -18.06 3.61 -6.55
CA VAL A 87 -17.20 3.50 -5.36
C VAL A 87 -17.73 4.36 -4.22
N ARG A 88 -18.12 5.61 -4.53
CA ARG A 88 -18.69 6.54 -3.54
C ARG A 88 -19.97 6.00 -2.90
N VAL A 89 -20.88 5.44 -3.70
CA VAL A 89 -22.13 4.85 -3.20
C VAL A 89 -21.84 3.65 -2.28
N LEU A 90 -20.91 2.78 -2.67
CA LEU A 90 -20.53 1.61 -1.88
C LEU A 90 -19.90 2.00 -0.54
N LEU A 91 -18.95 2.93 -0.55
CA LEU A 91 -18.30 3.44 0.67
C LEU A 91 -19.29 4.13 1.59
N LYS A 92 -20.17 4.97 1.04
CA LYS A 92 -21.25 5.60 1.83
C LYS A 92 -22.15 4.56 2.47
N GLY A 93 -22.45 3.45 1.77
CA GLY A 93 -23.19 2.33 2.34
C GLY A 93 -22.50 1.69 3.54
N ILE A 94 -21.18 1.50 3.49
CA ILE A 94 -20.38 0.96 4.61
C ILE A 94 -20.39 1.94 5.79
N ILE A 95 -20.16 3.23 5.54
CA ILE A 95 -20.11 4.26 6.58
C ILE A 95 -21.48 4.40 7.26
N ASN A 96 -22.58 4.45 6.50
CA ASN A 96 -23.92 4.54 7.06
C ASN A 96 -24.26 3.33 7.93
N LYS A 97 -23.91 2.11 7.51
CA LYS A 97 -24.10 0.90 8.34
C LYS A 97 -23.34 1.00 9.66
N ARG A 98 -22.10 1.51 9.61
CA ARG A 98 -21.28 1.72 10.79
C ARG A 98 -21.87 2.78 11.73
N GLU A 99 -22.41 3.85 11.17
CA GLU A 99 -23.04 4.94 11.92
C GLU A 99 -24.28 4.45 12.68
N GLU A 100 -25.13 3.67 12.02
CA GLU A 100 -26.30 3.07 12.66
C GLU A 100 -25.93 2.08 13.76
N ALA A 101 -24.91 1.23 13.55
CA ALA A 101 -24.37 0.35 14.59
C ALA A 101 -23.88 1.12 15.82
N MET A 102 -23.17 2.24 15.62
CA MET A 102 -22.72 3.11 16.72
C MET A 102 -23.90 3.75 17.46
N LYS A 103 -24.96 4.19 16.76
CA LYS A 103 -26.18 4.75 17.39
C LYS A 103 -26.92 3.72 18.24
N LEU A 104 -26.90 2.45 17.84
CA LEU A 104 -27.50 1.33 18.56
C LEU A 104 -26.68 0.89 19.79
N GLY A 105 -25.54 1.53 20.05
CA GLY A 105 -24.70 1.24 21.21
C GLY A 105 -23.78 0.03 21.02
N GLU A 106 -23.57 -0.43 19.78
CA GLU A 106 -22.53 -1.41 19.51
C GLU A 106 -21.15 -0.82 19.87
N ALA A 107 -20.29 -1.66 20.46
CA ALA A 107 -18.94 -1.23 20.80
C ALA A 107 -18.22 -0.72 19.54
N SER A 108 -17.64 0.46 19.65
CA SER A 108 -16.80 0.98 18.58
C SER A 108 -15.62 0.05 18.38
N LYS A 109 -15.48 -0.51 17.18
CA LYS A 109 -14.25 -1.21 16.79
C LYS A 109 -13.15 -0.15 16.63
N HIS A 110 -11.98 -0.40 17.18
CA HIS A 110 -10.78 0.44 17.03
C HIS A 110 -10.13 0.24 15.64
N ASP A 111 -10.92 0.33 14.59
CA ASP A 111 -10.47 0.37 13.19
C ASP A 111 -10.38 1.82 12.69
N LEU A 112 -9.69 2.04 11.57
CA LEU A 112 -9.52 3.40 11.00
C LEU A 112 -10.86 4.10 10.80
N LEU A 113 -11.85 3.43 10.22
CA LEU A 113 -13.18 4.01 10.01
C LEU A 113 -13.82 4.42 11.34
N GLY A 114 -13.74 3.58 12.38
CA GLY A 114 -14.21 3.89 13.71
C GLY A 114 -13.54 5.13 14.28
N ILE A 115 -12.21 5.24 14.16
CA ILE A 115 -11.43 6.40 14.63
C ILE A 115 -11.85 7.68 13.88
N LEU A 116 -11.96 7.63 12.55
CA LEU A 116 -12.38 8.78 11.73
C LEU A 116 -13.79 9.25 12.11
N MET A 117 -14.72 8.31 12.32
CA MET A 117 -16.09 8.62 12.71
C MET A 117 -16.18 9.18 14.14
N GLU A 118 -15.45 8.61 15.10
CA GLU A 118 -15.38 9.13 16.47
C GLU A 118 -14.81 10.55 16.50
N TYR A 119 -13.75 10.81 15.74
CA TYR A 119 -13.15 12.12 15.62
C TYR A 119 -14.14 13.13 15.02
N SER A 120 -14.81 12.78 13.92
CA SER A 120 -15.85 13.61 13.29
C SER A 120 -17.01 13.91 14.26
N LEU A 121 -17.50 12.90 14.99
CA LEU A 121 -18.56 13.07 16.00
C LEU A 121 -18.13 13.95 17.17
N LYS A 122 -16.87 13.85 17.60
CA LYS A 122 -16.31 14.65 18.69
C LYS A 122 -16.21 16.12 18.28
N GLU A 123 -15.71 16.42 17.08
CA GLU A 123 -15.61 17.80 16.59
C GLU A 123 -16.99 18.47 16.47
N ILE A 124 -18.00 17.75 15.97
CA ILE A 124 -19.39 18.26 15.89
C ILE A 124 -19.93 18.61 17.29
N ARG A 125 -19.56 17.85 18.33
CA ARG A 125 -19.96 18.11 19.72
C ARG A 125 -19.23 19.31 20.33
N GLU A 126 -17.94 19.47 20.03
CA GLU A 126 -17.08 20.49 20.66
C GLU A 126 -17.18 21.87 20.00
N HIS A 127 -17.38 21.94 18.69
CA HIS A 127 -17.40 23.18 17.92
C HIS A 127 -18.78 23.54 17.34
N GLY A 128 -19.80 22.72 17.60
CA GLY A 128 -21.13 22.89 17.00
C GLY A 128 -21.13 22.58 15.50
N ASN A 129 -22.20 22.97 14.81
CA ASN A 129 -22.40 22.67 13.38
C ASN A 129 -21.65 23.64 12.44
N ASP A 130 -20.54 24.21 12.90
CA ASP A 130 -19.76 25.15 12.11
C ASP A 130 -19.02 24.36 11.02
N ARG A 131 -19.50 24.48 9.77
CA ARG A 131 -19.10 23.63 8.62
C ARG A 131 -17.62 23.72 8.25
N ASN A 132 -16.86 24.60 8.90
CA ASN A 132 -15.44 24.85 8.66
C ASN A 132 -14.50 24.17 9.67
N THR A 133 -15.04 23.52 10.71
CA THR A 133 -14.23 22.83 11.72
C THR A 133 -14.65 21.37 11.79
N GLY A 134 -14.00 20.56 10.97
CA GLY A 134 -13.93 19.12 11.14
C GLY A 134 -14.01 18.29 9.86
N MET A 135 -13.81 16.98 9.99
CA MET A 135 -13.86 16.05 8.86
C MET A 135 -15.32 15.81 8.41
N SER A 136 -15.64 16.15 7.16
CA SER A 136 -16.96 15.89 6.58
C SER A 136 -17.13 14.41 6.21
N LEU A 137 -18.38 13.96 6.03
CA LEU A 137 -18.65 12.61 5.50
C LEU A 137 -17.94 12.38 4.14
N GLU A 138 -17.82 13.43 3.33
CA GLU A 138 -17.12 13.33 2.05
C GLU A 138 -15.61 13.10 2.24
N ASP A 139 -15.01 13.79 3.21
CA ASP A 139 -13.60 13.58 3.55
C ASP A 139 -13.37 12.16 4.06
N VAL A 140 -14.26 11.64 4.92
CA VAL A 140 -14.20 10.23 5.36
C VAL A 140 -14.26 9.28 4.17
N ILE A 141 -15.17 9.51 3.21
CA ILE A 141 -15.27 8.67 2.00
C ILE A 141 -13.98 8.69 1.18
N GLU A 142 -13.41 9.87 0.93
CA GLU A 142 -12.17 9.99 0.13
C GLU A 142 -10.96 9.39 0.85
N GLU A 143 -10.85 9.55 2.18
CA GLU A 143 -9.81 8.88 2.98
C GLU A 143 -9.97 7.36 2.92
N CYS A 144 -11.18 6.84 3.13
CA CYS A 144 -11.45 5.39 3.05
C CYS A 144 -11.05 4.81 1.68
N LYS A 145 -11.39 5.53 0.60
CA LYS A 145 -11.01 5.16 -0.76
C LYS A 145 -9.48 5.11 -0.94
N LEU A 146 -8.76 6.09 -0.39
CA LEU A 146 -7.31 6.14 -0.44
C LEU A 146 -6.69 4.94 0.28
N PHE A 147 -7.12 4.63 1.51
CA PHE A 147 -6.60 3.50 2.28
C PHE A 147 -6.84 2.16 1.59
N TYR A 148 -8.04 1.95 1.04
CA TYR A 148 -8.34 0.74 0.28
C TYR A 148 -7.39 0.53 -0.90
N LEU A 149 -7.14 1.59 -1.69
CA LEU A 149 -6.24 1.52 -2.83
C LEU A 149 -4.78 1.32 -2.39
N ALA A 150 -4.31 2.17 -1.47
CA ALA A 150 -2.91 2.20 -1.05
C ALA A 150 -2.49 0.88 -0.38
N GLY A 151 -3.29 0.37 0.56
CA GLY A 151 -2.94 -0.83 1.32
C GLY A 151 -2.98 -2.12 0.50
N GLN A 152 -3.90 -2.23 -0.47
CA GLN A 152 -3.97 -3.42 -1.33
C GLN A 152 -2.82 -3.45 -2.34
N GLU A 153 -2.76 -2.45 -3.21
CA GLU A 153 -1.98 -2.60 -4.45
C GLU A 153 -0.48 -2.60 -4.15
N THR A 154 -0.03 -1.64 -3.34
CA THR A 154 1.40 -1.49 -3.02
C THR A 154 1.96 -2.72 -2.30
N THR A 155 1.22 -3.29 -1.36
CA THR A 155 1.61 -4.50 -0.64
C THR A 155 1.65 -5.72 -1.57
N SER A 156 0.66 -5.85 -2.46
CA SER A 156 0.64 -6.97 -3.42
C SER A 156 1.83 -6.92 -4.39
N VAL A 157 2.23 -5.71 -4.83
CA VAL A 157 3.40 -5.46 -5.67
C VAL A 157 4.69 -5.82 -4.93
N LEU A 158 4.85 -5.42 -3.67
CA LEU A 158 6.00 -5.80 -2.85
C LEU A 158 6.12 -7.32 -2.73
N LEU A 159 5.01 -8.00 -2.39
CA LEU A 159 5.01 -9.44 -2.18
C LEU A 159 5.32 -10.22 -3.46
N VAL A 160 4.75 -9.81 -4.61
CA VAL A 160 5.01 -10.51 -5.87
C VAL A 160 6.46 -10.32 -6.33
N TRP A 161 7.04 -9.12 -6.19
CA TRP A 161 8.45 -8.90 -6.49
C TRP A 161 9.38 -9.66 -5.54
N ALA A 162 9.02 -9.77 -4.25
CA ALA A 162 9.75 -10.62 -3.31
C ALA A 162 9.74 -12.09 -3.76
N MET A 163 8.59 -12.62 -4.20
CA MET A 163 8.50 -13.98 -4.72
C MET A 163 9.34 -14.17 -5.99
N VAL A 164 9.28 -13.22 -6.93
CA VAL A 164 10.10 -13.24 -8.16
C VAL A 164 11.59 -13.26 -7.83
N LEU A 165 12.05 -12.34 -6.98
CA LEU A 165 13.47 -12.24 -6.63
C LEU A 165 13.97 -13.46 -5.85
N LEU A 166 13.19 -13.98 -4.89
CA LEU A 166 13.55 -15.20 -4.17
C LEU A 166 13.57 -16.42 -5.09
N SER A 167 12.68 -16.51 -6.08
CA SER A 167 12.69 -17.62 -7.05
C SER A 167 13.97 -17.63 -7.90
N GLN A 168 14.52 -16.46 -8.21
CA GLN A 168 15.77 -16.30 -8.95
C GLN A 168 17.02 -16.40 -8.06
N ASN A 169 16.87 -16.29 -6.74
CA ASN A 169 17.96 -16.25 -5.76
C ASN A 169 17.78 -17.34 -4.68
N GLN A 170 18.01 -18.59 -5.08
CA GLN A 170 17.77 -19.78 -4.24
C GLN A 170 18.52 -19.76 -2.90
N ASN A 171 19.71 -19.17 -2.83
CA ASN A 171 20.44 -18.99 -1.56
C ASN A 171 19.62 -18.15 -0.56
N TRP A 172 19.09 -17.02 -1.02
CA TRP A 172 18.26 -16.14 -0.21
C TRP A 172 16.91 -16.74 0.14
N GLN A 173 16.32 -17.51 -0.77
CA GLN A 173 15.11 -18.27 -0.48
C GLN A 173 15.34 -19.28 0.65
N ALA A 174 16.44 -20.03 0.59
CA ALA A 174 16.80 -21.00 1.63
C ALA A 174 17.04 -20.33 2.99
N ARG A 175 17.83 -19.24 3.02
CA ARG A 175 18.10 -18.47 4.25
C ARG A 175 16.83 -17.88 4.86
N THR A 176 15.94 -17.34 4.02
CA THR A 176 14.66 -16.80 4.47
C THR A 176 13.78 -17.88 5.09
N ARG A 177 13.72 -19.06 4.45
CA ARG A 177 12.96 -20.20 4.96
C ARG A 177 13.52 -20.72 6.28
N GLU A 178 14.84 -20.84 6.38
CA GLU A 178 15.53 -21.28 7.59
C GLU A 178 15.25 -20.32 8.76
N GLU A 179 15.37 -19.01 8.55
CA GLU A 179 15.08 -18.01 9.58
C GLU A 179 13.62 -18.11 10.07
N VAL A 180 12.66 -18.18 9.15
CA VAL A 180 11.23 -18.29 9.51
C VAL A 180 10.96 -19.57 10.33
N LEU A 181 11.56 -20.71 9.94
CA LEU A 181 11.41 -21.96 10.69
C LEU A 181 12.06 -21.90 12.08
N GLN A 182 13.22 -21.24 12.20
CA GLN A 182 13.90 -21.07 13.49
C GLN A 182 13.16 -20.12 14.43
N VAL A 183 12.59 -19.03 13.91
CA VAL A 183 11.92 -18.01 14.73
C VAL A 183 10.54 -18.48 15.19
N PHE A 184 9.78 -19.17 14.33
CA PHE A 184 8.39 -19.55 14.65
C PHE A 184 8.22 -21.00 15.09
N GLU A 185 9.17 -21.89 14.79
CA GLU A 185 9.08 -23.34 15.08
C GLU A 185 7.69 -23.94 14.76
N SER A 186 6.81 -24.04 15.76
CA SER A 186 5.42 -24.51 15.67
C SER A 186 4.40 -23.56 16.34
N TYR A 187 4.83 -22.37 16.76
CA TYR A 187 3.98 -21.37 17.41
C TYR A 187 3.39 -20.38 16.41
N PRO A 188 2.18 -19.88 16.67
CA PRO A 188 1.60 -18.82 15.85
C PRO A 188 2.51 -17.58 15.88
N PRO A 189 2.66 -16.84 14.76
CA PRO A 189 3.45 -15.63 14.72
C PRO A 189 3.00 -14.62 15.77
N THR A 190 3.94 -14.13 16.58
CA THR A 190 3.71 -13.01 17.50
C THR A 190 4.38 -11.75 16.97
N TYR A 191 3.92 -10.59 17.42
CA TYR A 191 4.50 -9.32 17.01
C TYR A 191 5.98 -9.20 17.39
N ASP A 192 6.35 -9.65 18.59
CA ASP A 192 7.75 -9.64 19.03
C ASP A 192 8.63 -10.59 18.19
N ALA A 193 8.09 -11.74 17.79
CA ALA A 193 8.81 -12.67 16.93
C ALA A 193 9.14 -12.09 15.54
N LEU A 194 8.29 -11.20 15.00
CA LEU A 194 8.56 -10.55 13.71
C LEU A 194 9.86 -9.73 13.72
N ARG A 195 10.24 -9.14 14.86
CA ARG A 195 11.49 -8.36 15.01
C ARG A 195 12.75 -9.22 14.91
N HIS A 196 12.61 -10.54 15.00
CA HIS A 196 13.72 -11.48 14.86
C HIS A 196 13.94 -11.92 13.41
N LEU A 197 13.07 -11.54 12.47
CA LEU A 197 13.18 -11.87 11.05
C LEU A 197 14.13 -10.93 10.29
N LYS A 198 15.41 -10.95 10.63
CA LYS A 198 16.43 -10.06 10.07
C LYS A 198 16.68 -10.32 8.58
N VAL A 199 16.74 -11.58 8.16
CA VAL A 199 16.94 -11.99 6.76
C VAL A 199 15.73 -11.61 5.93
N VAL A 200 14.51 -11.91 6.39
CA VAL A 200 13.27 -11.46 5.71
C VAL A 200 13.29 -9.94 5.56
N THR A 201 13.66 -9.21 6.62
CA THR A 201 13.72 -7.75 6.60
C THR A 201 14.71 -7.23 5.56
N MET A 202 15.93 -7.78 5.50
CA MET A 202 16.91 -7.42 4.48
C MET A 202 16.38 -7.67 3.06
N VAL A 203 15.72 -8.81 2.82
CA VAL A 203 15.11 -9.15 1.53
C VAL A 203 14.05 -8.13 1.14
N LEU A 204 13.12 -7.80 2.05
CA LEU A 204 12.04 -6.84 1.78
C LEU A 204 12.59 -5.42 1.51
N LEU A 205 13.62 -5.00 2.24
CA LEU A 205 14.28 -3.71 2.00
C LEU A 205 14.94 -3.65 0.62
N GLU A 206 15.61 -4.73 0.20
CA GLU A 206 16.22 -4.79 -1.14
C GLU A 206 15.19 -4.86 -2.26
N VAL A 207 14.05 -5.53 -2.03
CA VAL A 207 12.91 -5.51 -2.97
C VAL A 207 12.34 -4.10 -3.09
N LEU A 208 12.14 -3.40 -1.98
CA LEU A 208 11.69 -2.00 -1.98
C LEU A 208 12.69 -1.05 -2.66
N ARG A 209 13.99 -1.39 -2.62
CA ARG A 209 15.02 -0.63 -3.34
C ARG A 209 14.87 -0.82 -4.85
N LEU A 210 14.88 -2.06 -5.32
CA LEU A 210 14.90 -2.41 -6.75
C LEU A 210 13.55 -2.24 -7.45
N TYR A 211 12.46 -2.61 -6.79
CA TYR A 211 11.11 -2.62 -7.35
C TYR A 211 10.08 -1.98 -6.40
N PRO A 212 10.23 -0.69 -6.07
CA PRO A 212 9.25 0.06 -5.29
C PRO A 212 7.90 0.13 -6.02
N ALA A 213 6.81 0.03 -5.26
CA ALA A 213 5.46 0.22 -5.80
C ALA A 213 5.22 1.65 -6.31
N ALA A 214 5.88 2.64 -5.70
CA ALA A 214 5.90 4.03 -6.16
C ALA A 214 7.25 4.34 -6.81
N VAL A 215 7.26 4.61 -8.12
CA VAL A 215 8.50 4.89 -8.86
C VAL A 215 8.93 6.35 -8.81
N GLU A 216 7.97 7.24 -8.55
CA GLU A 216 8.18 8.69 -8.44
C GLU A 216 7.23 9.31 -7.41
N LEU A 217 7.65 10.44 -6.84
CA LEU A 217 6.88 11.21 -5.86
C LEU A 217 6.74 12.66 -6.34
N PRO A 218 5.60 13.04 -6.94
CA PRO A 218 5.36 14.42 -7.34
C PRO A 218 5.16 15.34 -6.13
N ARG A 219 5.73 16.54 -6.17
CA ARG A 219 5.70 17.56 -5.13
C ARG A 219 5.48 18.94 -5.74
N THR A 220 4.53 19.70 -5.21
CA THR A 220 4.36 21.11 -5.62
C THR A 220 5.02 22.03 -4.59
N SER A 221 5.94 22.86 -5.05
CA SER A 221 6.66 23.80 -4.18
C SER A 221 5.79 25.01 -3.80
N ARG A 222 5.88 25.42 -2.53
CA ARG A 222 5.05 26.49 -1.95
C ARG A 222 5.77 27.81 -1.73
N LYS A 223 7.11 27.85 -1.73
CA LYS A 223 7.85 29.04 -1.22
C LYS A 223 9.17 29.39 -1.90
N LYS A 224 9.93 28.44 -2.48
CA LYS A 224 11.33 28.68 -2.93
C LYS A 224 11.63 28.38 -4.40
N THR A 225 10.65 27.91 -5.15
CA THR A 225 10.64 27.90 -6.62
C THR A 225 9.52 28.85 -7.06
N PRO A 226 9.41 29.21 -8.35
CA PRO A 226 8.18 29.83 -8.84
C PRO A 226 6.97 29.02 -8.34
N ALA A 227 6.00 29.70 -7.72
CA ALA A 227 4.85 29.05 -7.14
C ALA A 227 4.10 28.27 -8.24
N GLY A 228 3.74 27.02 -7.96
CA GLY A 228 3.11 26.13 -8.94
C GLY A 228 4.08 25.33 -9.81
N VAL A 229 5.39 25.38 -9.56
CA VAL A 229 6.32 24.40 -10.14
C VAL A 229 6.17 23.06 -9.44
N ASP A 230 5.92 22.03 -10.24
CA ASP A 230 5.96 20.64 -9.82
C ASP A 230 7.40 20.10 -9.89
N VAL A 231 7.77 19.38 -8.84
CA VAL A 231 9.06 18.72 -8.65
C VAL A 231 8.77 17.24 -8.47
N SER A 232 9.30 16.38 -9.34
CA SER A 232 9.20 14.93 -9.16
C SER A 232 10.48 14.39 -8.52
N ILE A 233 10.35 13.63 -7.44
CA ILE A 233 11.45 12.89 -6.84
C ILE A 233 11.38 11.46 -7.38
N HIS A 234 12.35 11.07 -8.20
CA HIS A 234 12.38 9.74 -8.82
C HIS A 234 13.06 8.73 -7.90
N ILE A 235 12.25 7.90 -7.23
CA ILE A 235 12.72 6.82 -6.35
C ILE A 235 13.55 5.83 -7.14
N MET A 236 13.02 5.36 -8.28
CA MET A 236 13.69 4.35 -9.12
C MET A 236 15.09 4.79 -9.53
N LEU A 237 15.26 6.03 -9.98
CA LEU A 237 16.54 6.54 -10.44
C LEU A 237 17.54 6.65 -9.30
N ALA A 238 17.13 7.21 -8.15
CA ALA A 238 17.99 7.33 -6.99
C ALA A 238 18.40 5.96 -6.42
N HIS A 239 17.51 4.97 -6.47
CA HIS A 239 17.76 3.63 -5.95
C HIS A 239 18.65 2.75 -6.84
N HIS A 240 18.80 3.09 -8.12
CA HIS A 240 19.70 2.40 -9.07
C HIS A 240 20.94 3.24 -9.41
N ASP A 241 21.12 4.40 -8.78
CA ASP A 241 22.29 5.25 -8.99
C ASP A 241 23.55 4.58 -8.45
N LYS A 242 24.47 4.21 -9.35
CA LYS A 242 25.74 3.58 -9.02
C LYS A 242 26.67 4.46 -8.18
N GLU A 243 26.55 5.77 -8.26
CA GLU A 243 27.29 6.68 -7.39
C GLU A 243 26.85 6.51 -5.94
N LEU A 244 25.55 6.28 -5.70
CA LEU A 244 24.96 6.10 -4.37
C LEU A 244 25.05 4.66 -3.86
N TRP A 245 24.84 3.67 -4.74
CA TRP A 245 24.66 2.26 -4.38
C TRP A 245 25.83 1.35 -4.76
N GLY A 246 26.79 1.84 -5.53
CA GLY A 246 27.93 1.06 -6.04
C GLY A 246 27.66 0.44 -7.41
N GLU A 247 28.68 -0.19 -7.99
CA GLU A 247 28.56 -0.79 -9.34
C GLU A 247 27.53 -1.92 -9.43
N ASP A 248 27.26 -2.57 -8.29
CA ASP A 248 26.29 -3.63 -8.12
C ASP A 248 24.87 -3.10 -7.86
N ALA A 249 24.58 -1.81 -8.11
CA ALA A 249 23.28 -1.18 -7.85
C ALA A 249 22.09 -1.93 -8.49
N ASP A 250 22.28 -2.58 -9.63
CA ASP A 250 21.22 -3.34 -10.31
C ASP A 250 21.09 -4.79 -9.81
N GLU A 251 21.97 -5.23 -8.90
CA GLU A 251 21.98 -6.59 -8.36
C GLU A 251 21.10 -6.70 -7.11
N PHE A 252 20.43 -7.85 -6.96
CA PHE A 252 19.72 -8.21 -5.73
C PHE A 252 20.71 -8.64 -4.64
N LYS A 253 21.04 -7.70 -3.75
CA LYS A 253 22.04 -7.91 -2.68
C LYS A 253 21.50 -7.49 -1.31
N PRO A 254 20.61 -8.29 -0.70
CA PRO A 254 20.06 -7.97 0.62
C PRO A 254 21.11 -7.77 1.73
N GLU A 255 22.33 -8.30 1.61
CA GLU A 255 23.40 -8.03 2.58
C GLU A 255 23.73 -6.54 2.73
N ARG A 256 23.38 -5.68 1.77
CA ARG A 256 23.53 -4.22 1.93
C ARG A 256 22.89 -3.70 3.21
N PHE A 257 21.80 -4.32 3.65
CA PHE A 257 21.04 -3.91 4.82
C PHE A 257 21.45 -4.62 6.12
N SER A 258 22.53 -5.42 6.11
CA SER A 258 22.95 -6.20 7.30
C SER A 258 23.33 -5.33 8.50
N GLU A 259 23.81 -4.11 8.26
CA GLU A 259 24.13 -3.11 9.29
C GLU A 259 23.05 -2.01 9.40
N GLY A 260 21.87 -2.25 8.83
CA GLY A 260 20.74 -1.32 8.82
C GLY A 260 20.75 -0.34 7.65
N VAL A 261 19.60 0.32 7.45
CA VAL A 261 19.33 1.22 6.32
C VAL A 261 20.34 2.37 6.20
N ALA A 262 20.78 2.95 7.32
CA ALA A 262 21.70 4.09 7.32
C ALA A 262 23.08 3.78 6.71
N LYS A 263 23.49 2.51 6.70
CA LYS A 263 24.77 2.04 6.16
C LYS A 263 24.66 1.36 4.79
N ALA A 264 23.46 1.21 4.25
CA ALA A 264 23.22 0.45 3.02
C ALA A 264 23.71 1.16 1.74
N THR A 265 23.99 2.46 1.82
CA THR A 265 24.35 3.33 0.70
C THR A 265 25.35 4.40 1.15
N LYS A 266 26.11 5.00 0.22
CA LYS A 266 27.06 6.08 0.52
C LYS A 266 26.39 7.33 1.11
N ASN A 267 25.09 7.50 0.91
CA ASN A 267 24.31 8.59 1.47
C ASN A 267 23.06 8.04 2.14
N GLN A 268 22.95 8.17 3.47
CA GLN A 268 21.81 7.67 4.25
C GLN A 268 20.42 8.18 3.79
N PHE A 269 20.37 9.27 3.02
CA PHE A 269 19.13 9.83 2.46
C PHE A 269 18.79 9.30 1.06
N ALA A 270 19.62 8.41 0.49
CA ALA A 270 19.39 7.83 -0.83
C ALA A 270 18.43 6.63 -0.82
N TYR A 271 18.06 6.12 0.36
CA TYR A 271 17.03 5.09 0.50
C TYR A 271 15.74 5.68 1.05
N PHE A 272 14.74 5.85 0.19
CA PHE A 272 13.44 6.45 0.52
C PHE A 272 12.29 5.79 -0.25
N PRO A 273 12.14 4.45 -0.21
CA PRO A 273 11.12 3.74 -0.98
C PRO A 273 9.68 4.15 -0.65
N LEU A 274 9.48 4.71 0.55
CA LEU A 274 8.20 5.18 1.06
C LEU A 274 8.17 6.71 1.26
N GLY A 275 9.09 7.41 0.60
CA GLY A 275 9.28 8.85 0.69
C GLY A 275 9.98 9.31 1.97
N ALA A 276 10.03 10.63 2.15
CA ALA A 276 10.63 11.27 3.32
C ALA A 276 9.93 12.59 3.67
N GLY A 277 10.15 13.05 4.91
CA GLY A 277 9.66 14.34 5.41
C GLY A 277 8.15 14.35 5.69
N PRO A 278 7.47 15.52 5.63
CA PRO A 278 6.07 15.68 6.06
C PRO A 278 5.01 14.91 5.27
N ARG A 279 5.41 14.25 4.17
CA ARG A 279 4.54 13.41 3.34
C ARG A 279 5.19 12.04 3.13
N ILE A 280 5.86 11.53 4.15
CA ILE A 280 6.28 10.14 4.21
C ILE A 280 5.02 9.25 4.27
N CYS A 281 5.11 8.03 3.75
CA CYS A 281 4.03 7.05 3.87
C CYS A 281 3.62 6.89 5.33
N ILE A 282 2.31 6.89 5.61
CA ILE A 282 1.78 6.78 6.97
C ILE A 282 2.12 5.43 7.60
N ASP A 283 2.20 4.39 6.79
CA ASP A 283 2.50 3.01 7.22
C ASP A 283 4.01 2.74 7.34
N PHE A 284 4.88 3.75 7.16
CA PHE A 284 6.33 3.58 7.27
C PHE A 284 6.81 3.31 8.71
N ALA A 285 6.07 3.78 9.71
CA ALA A 285 6.47 3.70 11.12
C ALA A 285 6.59 2.26 11.67
N THR A 286 6.08 1.25 10.95
CA THR A 286 6.18 -0.17 11.32
C THR A 286 7.44 -0.87 10.80
N LEU A 287 8.23 -0.25 9.89
CA LEU A 287 9.44 -0.85 9.29
C LEU A 287 10.76 -0.46 10.01
N HIS A 288 10.69 0.32 11.08
CA HIS A 288 11.84 0.70 11.91
C HIS A 288 11.92 -0.06 13.26
N LEU A 289 11.18 -1.17 13.39
CA LEU A 289 11.21 -2.08 14.52
C LEU A 289 12.01 -3.34 14.20
#